data_AF-A0A6M0L766-F1
#
_entry.id   AF-A0A6M0L766-F1
#
_cell.length_a   1.000
_cell.length_b   1.000
_cell.length_c   1.000
_cell.angle_alpha   90.00
_cell.angle_beta   90.00
_cell.angle_gamma   90.00
#
_symmetry.space_group_name_H-M   'P 1'
#
loop_
_entity.id
_entity.type
_entity.pdbx_description
1 polymer ?
#
loop_
_entity_poly.entity_id
_entity_poly.type
_entity_poly.pdbx_seq_one_letter_code
_entity_poly.pdbx_strand_id
1 'polypeptide(L)'
;SSENLLSIINNILDLSKIESNKIELDITLFDPIVEFENAIETYGVKVSEKNIDLNFYLDPTINKKLLGDSVKIKEILINLLSNAIKFTDFGGWINVEITKTEVVDNHATILFSIEDNGIGMTKEQQLNVFDAFTQADVSITRKYGGTGLGLTITTRFLEIMDSELKLESQKEKGTRFYFTLELEEVLESTALDKFSIQDDISIVKYQASKPTQLDNYIKRYLDYFNISTNSFLTASELNDFNKSKSIDNIWIDIDSVDKTIIDSIHKLDPSKVTLITGFSNRAKIEALGIKGSKILYKPITPTKILNAVNRIKDDNINNEVVKTKGQPRRNSYTLFDSIQFDGKILVAEDNMINQKLVKQILMKYGIEVDLANDGLQAFEKIKDTKYDLILMDIQMPVMDGIEATHEIINYENEESLPHTPIVALTANALKGDRERFLDEGLDEYIAKPIENNELLFVLKKFLNQAENIIKEEPITKSEEVVVVESIKSSRPSKITLLEEDNEDGLLDIIEDVDEEKVILIAKKNPLEAQILSKVLSNLEYQIEIISDMKNLENKIQNSDYDTLLIDRELEAFNQEAIKMQHRDMSVILLSLTESKDSQYNRETIKEELIGVIKKDELKRVIDKYRGA
;
A
#
# COMPACT_ATOMS: atom_id res chain seq x y z
N SER A 1 25.24 4.09 3.48
CA SER A 1 26.34 5.06 3.40
C SER A 1 26.42 5.81 2.07
N SER A 2 26.06 5.20 0.94
CA SER A 2 26.10 5.87 -0.39
C SER A 2 24.99 6.91 -0.59
N GLU A 3 23.75 6.66 -0.16
CA GLU A 3 22.63 7.61 -0.30
C GLU A 3 22.83 8.91 0.48
N ASN A 4 23.37 8.81 1.71
CA ASN A 4 23.69 9.98 2.51
C ASN A 4 24.69 10.86 1.74
N LEU A 5 25.77 10.26 1.22
CA LEU A 5 26.79 10.98 0.45
C LEU A 5 26.20 11.65 -0.81
N LEU A 6 25.30 10.98 -1.53
CA LEU A 6 24.63 11.53 -2.70
C LEU A 6 23.77 12.75 -2.33
N SER A 7 23.04 12.67 -1.21
CA SER A 7 22.30 13.81 -0.65
C SER A 7 23.22 14.96 -0.26
N ILE A 8 24.39 14.69 0.34
CA ILE A 8 25.38 15.73 0.65
C ILE A 8 25.85 16.41 -0.64
N ILE A 9 26.20 15.65 -1.67
CA ILE A 9 26.68 16.18 -2.95
C ILE A 9 25.60 17.03 -3.62
N ASN A 10 24.36 16.54 -3.69
CA ASN A 10 23.25 17.29 -4.26
C ASN A 10 23.01 18.60 -3.51
N ASN A 11 23.02 18.58 -2.18
CA ASN A 11 22.89 19.80 -1.37
C ASN A 11 24.02 20.81 -1.63
N ILE A 12 25.27 20.34 -1.83
CA ILE A 12 26.40 21.22 -2.16
C ILE A 12 26.26 21.79 -3.57
N LEU A 13 25.82 20.98 -4.54
CA LEU A 13 25.57 21.42 -5.91
C LEU A 13 24.45 22.45 -5.97
N ASP A 14 23.36 22.22 -5.25
CA ASP A 14 22.24 23.16 -5.16
C ASP A 14 22.71 24.48 -4.54
N LEU A 15 23.47 24.45 -3.44
CA LEU A 15 24.07 25.65 -2.84
C LEU A 15 24.97 26.39 -3.84
N SER A 16 25.82 25.68 -4.58
CA SER A 16 26.71 26.27 -5.58
C SER A 16 25.96 26.91 -6.76
N LYS A 17 24.85 26.29 -7.20
CA LYS A 17 23.97 26.86 -8.24
C LYS A 17 23.26 28.12 -7.74
N ILE A 18 22.81 28.12 -6.49
CA ILE A 18 22.21 29.29 -5.84
C ILE A 18 23.22 30.44 -5.77
N GLU A 19 24.41 30.20 -5.22
CA GLU A 19 25.45 31.22 -5.03
C GLU A 19 25.95 31.82 -6.35
N SER A 20 25.84 31.08 -7.46
CA SER A 20 26.21 31.56 -8.79
C SER A 20 25.07 32.27 -9.55
N ASN A 21 23.91 32.51 -8.91
CA ASN A 21 22.70 33.07 -9.52
C ASN A 21 22.26 32.30 -10.78
N LYS A 22 22.43 30.97 -10.79
CA LYS A 22 22.08 30.10 -11.93
C LYS A 22 20.79 29.32 -11.73
N ILE A 23 20.03 29.64 -10.69
CA ILE A 23 18.73 29.00 -10.44
C ILE A 23 17.65 29.89 -11.03
N GLU A 24 16.94 29.33 -12.01
CA GLU A 24 15.69 29.86 -12.54
C GLU A 24 14.57 28.97 -11.99
N LEU A 25 13.46 29.58 -11.57
CA LEU A 25 12.27 28.85 -11.14
C LEU A 25 11.57 28.28 -12.37
N ASP A 26 11.21 27.00 -12.32
CA ASP A 26 10.44 26.34 -13.38
C ASP A 26 8.94 26.48 -13.07
N ILE A 27 8.36 27.62 -13.47
CA ILE A 27 6.96 27.94 -13.20
C ILE A 27 6.07 27.09 -14.11
N THR A 28 5.37 26.14 -13.49
CA THR A 28 4.46 25.22 -14.18
C THR A 28 3.07 25.27 -13.55
N LEU A 29 2.06 24.83 -14.31
CA LEU A 29 0.72 24.64 -13.80
C LEU A 29 0.62 23.30 -13.08
N PHE A 30 0.23 23.30 -11.80
CA PHE A 30 0.12 22.07 -11.02
C PHE A 30 -1.15 22.00 -10.16
N ASP A 31 -1.54 20.79 -9.79
CA ASP A 31 -2.64 20.54 -8.84
C ASP A 31 -2.06 20.48 -7.41
N PRO A 32 -2.33 21.48 -6.55
CA PRO A 32 -1.77 21.52 -5.20
C PRO A 32 -2.25 20.37 -4.31
N ILE A 33 -3.43 19.81 -4.58
CA ILE A 33 -3.95 18.68 -3.82
C ILE A 33 -3.10 17.45 -4.09
N VAL A 34 -2.86 17.15 -5.36
CA VAL A 34 -2.04 15.99 -5.75
C VAL A 34 -0.60 16.15 -5.28
N GLU A 35 0.01 17.30 -5.55
CA GLU A 35 1.44 17.50 -5.28
C GLU A 35 1.76 17.48 -3.78
N PHE A 36 0.96 18.16 -2.95
CA PHE A 36 1.23 18.26 -1.53
C PHE A 36 0.78 17.02 -0.75
N GLU A 37 -0.33 16.37 -1.13
CA GLU A 37 -0.72 15.10 -0.49
C GLU A 37 0.35 14.04 -0.73
N ASN A 38 0.79 13.84 -1.97
CA ASN A 38 1.81 12.85 -2.32
C ASN A 38 3.09 13.08 -1.51
N ALA A 39 3.56 14.33 -1.41
CA ALA A 39 4.77 14.67 -0.67
C ALA A 39 4.71 14.27 0.81
N ILE A 40 3.54 14.39 1.44
CA ILE A 40 3.34 14.05 2.86
C ILE A 40 3.10 12.55 3.04
N GLU A 41 2.36 11.91 2.13
CA GLU A 41 2.03 10.49 2.20
C GLU A 41 3.27 9.59 2.14
N THR A 42 4.28 9.93 1.33
CA THR A 42 5.54 9.18 1.23
C THR A 42 6.26 9.03 2.60
N TYR A 43 6.02 9.95 3.54
CA TYR A 43 6.60 9.90 4.89
C TYR A 43 5.71 9.20 5.93
N GLY A 44 4.47 8.86 5.60
CA GLY A 44 3.51 8.27 6.54
C GLY A 44 4.01 6.97 7.18
N VAL A 45 4.63 6.08 6.38
CA VAL A 45 5.19 4.82 6.89
C VAL A 45 6.36 5.08 7.84
N LYS A 46 7.32 5.91 7.43
CA LYS A 46 8.52 6.27 8.22
C LYS A 46 8.17 6.92 9.56
N VAL A 47 7.13 7.75 9.58
CA VAL A 47 6.61 8.36 10.80
C VAL A 47 5.93 7.31 11.68
N SER A 48 5.10 6.45 11.08
CA SER A 48 4.41 5.37 11.80
C SER A 48 5.39 4.38 12.45
N GLU A 49 6.52 4.07 11.81
CA GLU A 49 7.59 3.22 12.37
C GLU A 49 8.23 3.81 13.62
N LYS A 50 8.38 5.14 13.67
CA LYS A 50 8.84 5.88 14.85
C LYS A 50 7.73 6.11 15.89
N ASN A 51 6.51 5.67 15.62
CA ASN A 51 5.33 5.91 16.44
C ASN A 51 5.12 7.40 16.73
N ILE A 52 5.32 8.25 15.72
CA ILE A 52 5.01 9.68 15.78
C ILE A 52 3.62 9.88 15.14
N ASP A 53 2.79 10.75 15.70
CA ASP A 53 1.50 11.11 15.13
C ASP A 53 1.66 12.22 14.08
N LEU A 54 1.52 11.88 12.80
CA LEU A 54 1.60 12.84 11.69
C LEU A 54 0.21 13.34 11.31
N ASN A 55 -0.09 14.57 11.70
CA ASN A 55 -1.32 15.27 11.40
C ASN A 55 -1.11 16.18 10.20
N PHE A 56 -1.95 16.06 9.17
CA PHE A 56 -1.88 16.86 7.96
C PHE A 56 -3.19 17.61 7.72
N TYR A 57 -3.09 18.91 7.49
CA TYR A 57 -4.17 19.77 7.06
C TYR A 57 -3.83 20.45 5.74
N LEU A 58 -4.58 20.17 4.69
CA LEU A 58 -4.54 20.93 3.44
C LEU A 58 -5.88 21.59 3.23
N ASP A 59 -5.91 22.92 3.23
CA ASP A 59 -7.14 23.68 3.12
C ASP A 59 -7.89 23.38 1.82
N PRO A 60 -9.09 22.77 1.89
CA PRO A 60 -9.84 22.40 0.69
C PRO A 60 -10.27 23.59 -0.16
N THR A 61 -10.25 24.81 0.39
CA THR A 61 -10.49 26.04 -0.38
C THR A 61 -9.39 26.33 -1.39
N ILE A 62 -8.25 25.65 -1.33
CA ILE A 62 -7.22 25.61 -2.39
C ILE A 62 -7.71 24.67 -3.51
N ASN A 63 -8.85 25.03 -4.08
CA ASN A 63 -9.64 24.23 -5.01
C ASN A 63 -9.35 24.54 -6.49
N LYS A 64 -8.34 25.37 -6.77
CA LYS A 64 -7.88 25.70 -8.12
C LYS A 64 -6.43 25.29 -8.31
N LYS A 65 -6.06 25.02 -9.57
CA LYS A 65 -4.65 24.80 -9.92
C LYS A 65 -3.85 26.09 -9.75
N LEU A 66 -2.58 25.92 -9.42
CA LEU A 66 -1.66 27.02 -9.13
C LEU A 66 -0.54 27.07 -10.16
N LEU A 67 -0.06 28.27 -10.48
CA LEU A 67 1.20 28.48 -11.19
C LEU A 67 2.33 28.66 -10.18
N GLY A 68 3.37 27.84 -10.31
CA GLY A 68 4.56 27.91 -9.48
C GLY A 68 5.53 26.77 -9.74
N ASP A 69 6.65 26.77 -9.04
CA ASP A 69 7.61 25.67 -9.10
C ASP A 69 7.24 24.61 -8.04
N SER A 70 6.37 23.68 -8.43
CA SER A 70 5.88 22.63 -7.53
C SER A 70 7.01 21.74 -6.99
N VAL A 71 8.06 21.53 -7.78
CA VAL A 71 9.22 20.72 -7.39
C VAL A 71 9.96 21.39 -6.25
N LYS A 72 10.27 22.69 -6.36
CA LYS A 72 10.95 23.45 -5.31
C LYS A 72 10.11 23.60 -4.05
N ILE A 73 8.81 23.83 -4.18
CA ILE A 73 7.90 23.91 -3.02
C ILE A 73 7.87 22.56 -2.28
N LYS A 74 7.79 21.43 -3.00
CA LYS A 74 7.88 20.09 -2.41
C LYS A 74 9.24 19.84 -1.74
N GLU A 75 10.34 20.22 -2.38
CA GLU A 75 11.69 20.10 -1.79
C GLU A 75 11.77 20.83 -0.43
N ILE A 76 11.23 22.05 -0.34
CA ILE A 76 11.12 22.82 0.90
C ILE A 76 10.28 22.08 1.95
N LEU A 77 9.06 21.67 1.59
CA LEU A 77 8.12 20.99 2.48
C LEU A 77 8.72 19.69 3.05
N ILE A 78 9.31 18.87 2.18
CA ILE A 78 9.94 17.59 2.53
C ILE A 78 11.13 17.80 3.46
N ASN A 79 11.95 18.82 3.21
CA ASN A 79 13.10 19.13 4.06
C ASN A 79 12.66 19.51 5.47
N LEU A 80 11.68 20.41 5.60
CA LEU A 80 11.12 20.80 6.90
C LEU A 80 10.48 19.62 7.63
N LEU A 81 9.68 18.80 6.93
CA LEU A 81 9.08 17.59 7.50
C LEU A 81 10.15 16.59 7.96
N SER A 82 11.20 16.36 7.16
CA SER A 82 12.27 15.44 7.51
C SER A 82 13.02 15.88 8.78
N ASN A 83 13.18 17.19 8.98
CA ASN A 83 13.75 17.76 10.19
C ASN A 83 12.83 17.52 11.39
N ALA A 84 11.52 17.79 11.26
CA ALA A 84 10.54 17.49 12.31
C ALA A 84 10.59 16.00 12.73
N ILE A 85 10.58 15.06 11.76
CA ILE A 85 10.66 13.61 12.02
C ILE A 85 11.96 13.20 12.71
N LYS A 86 13.04 13.91 12.42
CA LYS A 86 14.36 13.64 13.00
C LYS A 86 14.45 14.08 14.46
N PHE A 87 13.86 15.23 14.79
CA PHE A 87 13.99 15.87 16.10
C PHE A 87 12.81 15.63 17.04
N THR A 88 11.77 14.94 16.57
CA THR A 88 10.66 14.43 17.38
C THR A 88 10.97 13.04 17.91
N ASP A 89 10.73 12.83 19.20
CA ASP A 89 10.94 11.54 19.86
C ASP A 89 9.73 10.59 19.69
N PHE A 90 9.91 9.33 20.07
CA PHE A 90 8.87 8.29 20.02
C PHE A 90 7.60 8.72 20.79
N GLY A 91 6.43 8.57 20.18
CA GLY A 91 5.16 9.02 20.76
C GLY A 91 4.91 10.51 20.67
N GLY A 92 5.78 11.27 19.99
CA GLY A 92 5.55 12.68 19.68
C GLY A 92 4.52 12.90 18.57
N TRP A 93 4.31 14.16 18.19
CA TRP A 93 3.41 14.55 17.12
C TRP A 93 4.06 15.59 16.21
N ILE A 94 3.63 15.58 14.96
CA ILE A 94 4.01 16.54 13.92
C ILE A 94 2.72 17.00 13.24
N ASN A 95 2.52 18.32 13.17
CA ASN A 95 1.42 18.96 12.48
C ASN A 95 1.96 19.67 11.24
N VAL A 96 1.45 19.28 10.07
CA VAL A 96 1.70 19.96 8.81
C VAL A 96 0.42 20.64 8.37
N GLU A 97 0.44 21.96 8.20
CA GLU A 97 -0.69 22.76 7.77
C GLU A 97 -0.34 23.56 6.51
N ILE A 98 -1.22 23.48 5.50
CA ILE A 98 -1.17 24.28 4.28
C ILE A 98 -2.53 24.98 4.18
N THR A 99 -2.53 26.30 4.31
CA THR A 99 -3.78 27.09 4.45
C THR A 99 -3.80 28.27 3.52
N LYS A 100 -4.98 28.58 2.96
CA LYS A 100 -5.17 29.79 2.14
C LYS A 100 -5.62 30.93 3.05
N THR A 101 -4.87 32.03 3.06
CA THR A 101 -5.16 33.16 3.96
C THR A 101 -5.94 34.27 3.28
N GLU A 102 -5.61 34.59 2.04
CA GLU A 102 -6.23 35.66 1.26
C GLU A 102 -6.11 35.36 -0.24
N VAL A 103 -6.99 36.00 -1.03
CA VAL A 103 -6.91 35.99 -2.49
C VAL A 103 -7.10 37.43 -2.98
N VAL A 104 -6.11 37.95 -3.72
CA VAL A 104 -6.13 39.29 -4.30
C VAL A 104 -5.75 39.17 -5.77
N ASP A 105 -6.57 39.69 -6.69
CA ASP A 105 -6.31 39.66 -8.13
C ASP A 105 -5.86 38.28 -8.66
N ASN A 106 -6.61 37.22 -8.29
CA ASN A 106 -6.31 35.80 -8.57
C ASN A 106 -5.00 35.27 -7.98
N HIS A 107 -4.28 36.01 -7.14
CA HIS A 107 -3.14 35.50 -6.41
C HIS A 107 -3.61 35.04 -5.02
N ALA A 108 -3.44 33.76 -4.75
CA ALA A 108 -3.70 33.17 -3.44
C ALA A 108 -2.44 33.20 -2.59
N THR A 109 -2.56 33.78 -1.40
CA THR A 109 -1.53 33.72 -0.37
C THR A 109 -1.72 32.43 0.41
N ILE A 110 -0.74 31.54 0.33
CA ILE A 110 -0.77 30.20 0.94
C ILE A 110 0.30 30.12 2.03
N LEU A 111 -0.14 29.87 3.27
CA LEU A 111 0.71 29.63 4.43
C LEU A 111 1.02 28.14 4.55
N PHE A 112 2.31 27.82 4.59
CA PHE A 112 2.83 26.49 4.89
C PHE A 112 3.42 26.50 6.31
N SER A 113 3.07 25.52 7.13
CA SER A 113 3.51 25.41 8.53
C SER A 113 3.80 23.97 8.89
N ILE A 114 4.98 23.71 9.45
CA ILE A 114 5.38 22.42 10.00
C ILE A 114 5.72 22.65 11.47
N GLU A 115 4.95 22.05 12.36
CA GLU A 115 5.13 22.13 13.80
C GLU A 115 5.35 20.74 14.40
N ASP A 116 6.30 20.63 15.31
CA ASP A 116 6.58 19.42 16.08
C ASP A 116 6.65 19.72 17.58
N ASN A 117 6.50 18.67 18.41
CA ASN A 117 6.72 18.74 19.86
C ASN A 117 8.07 18.17 20.31
N GLY A 118 9.06 18.17 19.44
CA GLY A 118 10.39 17.63 19.69
C GLY A 118 11.23 18.48 20.63
N ILE A 119 12.55 18.33 20.51
CA ILE A 119 13.54 18.93 21.42
C ILE A 119 13.52 20.46 21.48
N GLY A 120 12.94 21.14 20.49
CA GLY A 120 12.97 22.59 20.37
C GLY A 120 14.39 23.19 20.29
N MET A 121 14.48 24.51 20.36
CA MET A 121 15.74 25.24 20.21
C MET A 121 15.89 26.36 21.27
N THR A 122 17.12 26.62 21.71
CA THR A 122 17.45 27.82 22.51
C THR A 122 17.43 29.08 21.67
N LYS A 123 17.41 30.26 22.31
CA LYS A 123 17.46 31.54 21.59
C LYS A 123 18.75 31.73 20.79
N GLU A 124 19.87 31.20 21.27
CA GLU A 124 21.14 31.20 20.54
C GLU A 124 21.10 30.28 19.32
N GLN A 125 20.54 29.08 19.46
CA GLN A 125 20.37 28.14 18.35
C GLN A 125 19.44 28.70 17.27
N GLN A 126 18.37 29.40 17.66
CA GLN A 126 17.43 30.05 16.73
C GLN A 126 18.10 31.10 15.84
N LEU A 127 19.13 31.81 16.32
CA LEU A 127 19.81 32.85 15.55
C LEU A 127 20.68 32.28 14.42
N ASN A 128 21.27 31.11 14.64
CA ASN A 128 22.28 30.55 13.73
C ASN A 128 21.76 29.37 12.91
N VAL A 129 20.48 28.97 13.07
CA VAL A 129 19.94 27.76 12.44
C VAL A 129 19.83 27.84 10.92
N PHE A 130 19.77 29.05 10.37
CA PHE A 130 19.73 29.29 8.92
C PHE A 130 21.12 29.39 8.28
N ASP A 131 22.17 29.52 9.10
CA ASP A 131 23.55 29.65 8.63
C ASP A 131 24.06 28.30 8.10
N ALA A 132 24.79 28.36 6.98
CA ALA A 132 25.35 27.17 6.34
C ALA A 132 26.29 26.43 7.29
N PHE A 133 26.14 25.10 7.33
CA PHE A 133 26.97 24.18 8.15
C PHE A 133 26.81 24.34 9.66
N THR A 134 25.88 25.16 10.14
CA THR A 134 25.61 25.28 11.56
C THR A 134 24.83 24.06 12.06
N GLN A 135 25.32 23.46 13.14
CA GLN A 135 24.67 22.30 13.78
C GLN A 135 24.49 22.57 15.28
N ALA A 136 23.31 22.23 15.79
CA ALA A 136 22.87 22.61 17.12
C ALA A 136 23.68 21.98 18.28
N ASP A 137 24.28 20.78 18.09
CA ASP A 137 25.09 20.11 19.13
C ASP A 137 25.89 18.89 18.59
N VAL A 138 27.15 18.72 19.01
CA VAL A 138 28.02 17.58 18.60
C VAL A 138 27.46 16.22 19.06
N SER A 139 26.69 16.23 20.16
CA SER A 139 26.01 15.05 20.71
C SER A 139 24.81 14.60 19.84
N ILE A 140 24.08 15.56 19.27
CA ILE A 140 22.93 15.35 18.38
C ILE A 140 23.41 14.89 16.99
N THR A 141 24.54 15.43 16.50
CA THR A 141 25.16 15.02 15.22
C THR A 141 25.53 13.54 15.20
N ARG A 142 26.00 12.98 16.32
CA ARG A 142 26.31 11.53 16.41
C ARG A 142 25.07 10.63 16.44
N LYS A 143 23.94 11.13 16.95
CA LYS A 143 22.70 10.34 17.08
C LYS A 143 21.82 10.41 15.82
N TYR A 144 21.84 11.52 15.08
CA TYR A 144 20.88 11.77 14.00
C TYR A 144 21.47 12.17 12.64
N GLY A 145 22.78 12.45 12.53
CA GLY A 145 23.45 12.81 11.26
C GLY A 145 22.94 14.12 10.60
N GLY A 146 23.60 14.62 9.55
CA GLY A 146 23.11 15.77 8.76
C GLY A 146 24.23 16.70 8.27
N THR A 147 24.00 17.41 7.17
CA THR A 147 24.95 18.36 6.55
C THR A 147 24.89 19.76 7.14
N GLY A 148 23.77 20.14 7.76
CA GLY A 148 23.51 21.52 8.16
C GLY A 148 23.25 22.46 6.98
N LEU A 149 22.95 21.92 5.79
CA LEU A 149 22.69 22.71 4.58
C LEU A 149 21.20 22.85 4.25
N GLY A 150 20.35 21.97 4.76
CA GLY A 150 18.94 21.90 4.36
C GLY A 150 18.19 23.21 4.61
N LEU A 151 18.29 23.79 5.81
CA LEU A 151 17.58 25.03 6.12
C LEU A 151 18.13 26.23 5.36
N THR A 152 19.45 26.31 5.14
CA THR A 152 20.06 27.34 4.29
C THR A 152 19.54 27.28 2.86
N ILE A 153 19.50 26.10 2.25
CA ILE A 153 18.96 25.92 0.89
C ILE A 153 17.47 26.30 0.85
N THR A 154 16.71 25.92 1.88
CA THR A 154 15.30 26.28 2.02
C THR A 154 15.10 27.79 2.06
N THR A 155 15.86 28.50 2.90
CA THR A 155 15.80 29.96 3.00
C THR A 155 16.11 30.61 1.66
N ARG A 156 17.12 30.13 0.94
CA ARG A 156 17.49 30.66 -0.38
C ARG A 156 16.42 30.44 -1.45
N PHE A 157 15.79 29.26 -1.50
CA PHE A 157 14.69 29.05 -2.44
C PHE A 157 13.50 29.95 -2.12
N LEU A 158 13.20 30.15 -0.83
CA LEU A 158 12.13 31.06 -0.43
C LEU A 158 12.46 32.51 -0.79
N GLU A 159 13.71 32.96 -0.61
CA GLU A 159 14.14 34.30 -1.04
C GLU A 159 13.96 34.50 -2.56
N ILE A 160 14.25 33.48 -3.39
CA ILE A 160 14.02 33.53 -4.85
C ILE A 160 12.52 33.55 -5.17
N MET A 161 11.68 32.97 -4.32
CA MET A 161 10.21 32.98 -4.40
C MET A 161 9.58 34.19 -3.68
N ASP A 162 10.36 35.24 -3.39
CA ASP A 162 9.92 36.45 -2.68
C ASP A 162 9.25 36.18 -1.30
N SER A 163 9.71 35.14 -0.62
CA SER A 163 9.21 34.68 0.69
C SER A 163 10.34 34.55 1.72
N GLU A 164 9.94 34.46 2.99
CA GLU A 164 10.85 34.29 4.13
C GLU A 164 10.46 33.06 4.96
N LEU A 165 11.46 32.28 5.37
CA LEU A 165 11.27 31.21 6.36
C LEU A 165 11.26 31.78 7.78
N LYS A 166 10.16 31.58 8.49
CA LYS A 166 9.97 32.00 9.88
C LYS A 166 10.02 30.81 10.82
N LEU A 167 10.40 31.10 12.07
CA LEU A 167 10.62 30.09 13.11
C LEU A 167 10.06 30.56 14.45
N GLU A 168 9.27 29.69 15.07
CA GLU A 168 8.85 29.77 16.47
C GLU A 168 9.32 28.50 17.18
N SER A 169 10.20 28.63 18.18
CA SER A 169 10.71 27.46 18.90
C SER A 169 10.96 27.74 20.37
N GLN A 170 10.73 26.74 21.20
CA GLN A 170 11.10 26.73 22.61
C GLN A 170 11.70 25.38 22.97
N LYS A 171 12.90 25.39 23.58
CA LYS A 171 13.56 24.18 24.08
C LYS A 171 12.59 23.30 24.88
N GLU A 172 12.57 22.01 24.56
CA GLU A 172 11.73 20.94 25.13
C GLU A 172 10.22 21.13 24.95
N LYS A 173 9.79 22.07 24.11
CA LYS A 173 8.38 22.24 23.72
C LYS A 173 8.14 22.07 22.23
N GLY A 174 9.20 21.91 21.44
CA GLY A 174 9.13 21.75 20.00
C GLY A 174 9.43 23.01 19.20
N THR A 175 9.14 22.91 17.91
CA THR A 175 9.53 23.88 16.89
C THR A 175 8.46 23.99 15.83
N ARG A 176 8.19 25.21 15.36
CA ARG A 176 7.33 25.53 14.23
C ARG A 176 8.12 26.32 13.21
N PHE A 177 8.26 25.77 12.01
CA PHE A 177 8.74 26.48 10.83
C PHE A 177 7.56 26.81 9.92
N TYR A 178 7.51 28.03 9.41
CA TYR A 178 6.43 28.46 8.52
C TYR A 178 6.88 29.51 7.51
N PHE A 179 6.23 29.54 6.36
CA PHE A 179 6.48 30.51 5.30
C PHE A 179 5.21 30.70 4.47
N THR A 180 5.18 31.76 3.66
CA THR A 180 3.99 32.14 2.90
C THR A 180 4.39 32.37 1.44
N LEU A 181 3.68 31.73 0.51
CA LEU A 181 3.88 31.95 -0.93
C LEU A 181 2.65 32.60 -1.53
N GLU A 182 2.87 33.58 -2.41
CA GLU A 182 1.84 34.13 -3.29
C GLU A 182 1.87 33.35 -4.60
N LEU A 183 0.78 32.62 -4.90
CA LEU A 183 0.68 31.78 -6.09
C LEU A 183 -0.56 32.15 -6.90
N GLU A 184 -0.41 32.27 -8.22
CA GLU A 184 -1.53 32.58 -9.11
C GLU A 184 -2.49 31.39 -9.23
N GLU A 185 -3.76 31.60 -8.94
CA GLU A 185 -4.86 30.67 -9.16
C GLU A 185 -5.33 30.73 -10.61
N VAL A 186 -5.29 29.59 -11.31
CA VAL A 186 -5.84 29.45 -12.66
C VAL A 186 -7.29 28.96 -12.57
N LEU A 187 -8.13 29.29 -13.56
CA LEU A 187 -9.55 28.90 -13.60
C LEU A 187 -9.78 27.38 -13.62
N GLU A 188 -8.75 26.57 -13.89
CA GLU A 188 -8.86 25.11 -13.82
C GLU A 188 -9.03 24.64 -12.38
N SER A 189 -10.14 23.95 -12.13
CA SER A 189 -10.50 23.45 -10.81
C SER A 189 -9.75 22.16 -10.46
N THR A 190 -9.45 21.97 -9.17
CA THR A 190 -8.90 20.71 -8.65
C THR A 190 -10.00 19.67 -8.50
N ALA A 191 -9.61 18.44 -8.16
CA ALA A 191 -10.55 17.35 -7.89
C ALA A 191 -11.53 17.67 -6.73
N LEU A 192 -11.15 18.55 -5.79
CA LEU A 192 -11.98 18.93 -4.65
C LEU A 192 -13.12 19.89 -5.00
N ASP A 193 -12.96 20.68 -6.06
CA ASP A 193 -13.99 21.66 -6.49
C ASP A 193 -15.16 21.01 -7.22
N LYS A 194 -14.92 19.86 -7.84
CA LYS A 194 -15.94 19.10 -8.58
C LYS A 194 -16.94 18.41 -7.66
N PHE A 195 -16.75 18.52 -6.35
CA PHE A 195 -17.54 17.82 -5.38
C PHE A 195 -18.66 18.70 -4.81
N SER A 196 -19.86 18.56 -5.39
CA SER A 196 -21.09 19.09 -4.80
C SER A 196 -21.77 18.00 -3.98
N ILE A 197 -21.72 18.08 -2.65
CA ILE A 197 -22.60 17.26 -1.82
C ILE A 197 -23.99 17.89 -1.84
N GLN A 198 -24.93 17.21 -2.50
CA GLN A 198 -26.36 17.50 -2.44
C GLN A 198 -27.12 16.59 -1.46
N ASP A 199 -26.40 15.73 -0.71
CA ASP A 199 -27.00 14.73 0.18
C ASP A 199 -26.69 15.01 1.65
N ASP A 200 -27.71 14.94 2.51
CA ASP A 200 -27.59 15.08 3.96
C ASP A 200 -26.94 13.82 4.57
N ILE A 201 -25.60 13.72 4.50
CA ILE A 201 -24.85 12.65 5.19
C ILE A 201 -24.63 13.03 6.66
N SER A 202 -24.93 12.10 7.57
CA SER A 202 -24.66 12.21 9.00
C SER A 202 -23.58 11.21 9.45
N ILE A 203 -22.46 11.75 9.91
CA ILE A 203 -21.33 11.00 10.46
C ILE A 203 -21.25 11.20 11.97
N VAL A 204 -21.07 10.12 12.71
CA VAL A 204 -20.81 10.15 14.15
C VAL A 204 -19.35 9.76 14.38
N LYS A 205 -18.59 10.61 15.07
CA LYS A 205 -17.16 10.38 15.32
C LYS A 205 -16.87 10.19 16.81
N TYR A 206 -15.96 9.28 17.13
CA TYR A 206 -15.39 9.24 18.47
C TYR A 206 -14.65 10.56 18.75
N GLN A 207 -14.91 11.16 19.91
CA GLN A 207 -14.18 12.32 20.37
C GLN A 207 -13.94 12.21 21.87
N ALA A 208 -12.66 12.21 22.26
CA ALA A 208 -12.28 12.29 23.67
C ALA A 208 -12.73 13.63 24.29
N SER A 209 -12.70 13.74 25.62
CA SER A 209 -13.10 14.96 26.35
C SER A 209 -12.37 16.22 25.89
N LYS A 210 -11.14 16.07 25.37
CA LYS A 210 -10.40 17.12 24.68
C LYS A 210 -10.13 16.65 23.25
N PRO A 211 -10.59 17.39 22.22
CA PRO A 211 -10.29 17.08 20.82
C PRO A 211 -8.78 17.10 20.56
N THR A 212 -8.32 16.11 19.80
CA THR A 212 -6.96 16.07 19.25
C THR A 212 -6.83 17.02 18.05
N GLN A 213 -5.61 17.26 17.57
CA GLN A 213 -5.42 18.05 16.36
C GLN A 213 -6.03 17.36 15.12
N LEU A 214 -5.90 16.04 15.03
CA LEU A 214 -6.56 15.24 14.00
C LEU A 214 -8.09 15.40 14.04
N ASP A 215 -8.68 15.50 15.23
CA ASP A 215 -10.11 15.76 15.39
C ASP A 215 -10.52 17.10 14.76
N ASN A 216 -9.73 18.15 15.02
CA ASN A 216 -9.97 19.46 14.46
C ASN A 216 -9.85 19.45 12.93
N TYR A 217 -8.86 18.76 12.36
CA TYR A 217 -8.68 18.67 10.91
C TYR A 217 -9.81 17.91 10.22
N ILE A 218 -10.18 16.74 10.75
CA ILE A 218 -11.30 15.96 10.23
C ILE A 218 -12.59 16.78 10.28
N LYS A 219 -12.84 17.49 11.37
CA LYS A 219 -14.01 18.38 11.49
C LYS A 219 -14.00 19.46 10.42
N ARG A 220 -12.87 20.14 10.20
CA ARG A 220 -12.74 21.18 9.15
C ARG A 220 -13.02 20.62 7.75
N TYR A 221 -12.53 19.42 7.44
CA TYR A 221 -12.83 18.77 6.15
C TYR A 221 -14.32 18.46 6.01
N LEU A 222 -14.93 17.84 7.01
CA LEU A 222 -16.34 17.48 6.99
C LEU A 222 -17.24 18.74 6.92
N ASP A 223 -16.88 19.81 7.63
CA ASP A 223 -17.55 21.10 7.58
C ASP A 223 -17.47 21.73 6.17
N TYR A 224 -16.29 21.70 5.53
CA TYR A 224 -16.11 22.19 4.16
C TYR A 224 -17.00 21.43 3.16
N PHE A 225 -17.12 20.12 3.36
CA PHE A 225 -17.97 19.23 2.57
C PHE A 225 -19.46 19.31 2.96
N ASN A 226 -19.86 20.19 3.89
CA ASN A 226 -21.24 20.31 4.39
C ASN A 226 -21.82 19.00 4.95
N ILE A 227 -20.99 18.18 5.59
CA ILE A 227 -21.41 16.90 6.19
C ILE A 227 -21.83 17.14 7.64
N SER A 228 -22.99 16.62 8.03
CA SER A 228 -23.47 16.72 9.41
C SER A 228 -22.63 15.82 10.31
N THR A 229 -22.03 16.40 11.34
CA THR A 229 -21.15 15.66 12.27
C THR A 229 -21.68 15.70 13.71
N ASN A 230 -21.78 14.52 14.31
CA ASN A 230 -22.05 14.32 15.72
C ASN A 230 -20.86 13.62 16.38
N SER A 231 -20.74 13.70 17.70
CA SER A 231 -19.69 13.02 18.45
C SER A 231 -20.24 12.08 19.52
N PHE A 232 -19.42 11.08 19.90
CA PHE A 232 -19.68 10.20 21.03
C PHE A 232 -18.39 10.00 21.85
N LEU A 233 -18.57 9.78 23.15
CA LEU A 233 -17.49 9.55 24.10
C LEU A 233 -17.55 8.14 24.70
N THR A 234 -18.75 7.55 24.83
CA THR A 234 -18.93 6.29 25.55
C THR A 234 -19.39 5.14 24.65
N ALA A 235 -19.07 3.91 25.08
CA ALA A 235 -19.58 2.70 24.40
C ALA A 235 -21.11 2.58 24.44
N SER A 236 -21.79 3.24 25.40
CA SER A 236 -23.26 3.28 25.43
C SER A 236 -23.80 4.12 24.27
N GLU A 237 -23.29 5.34 24.12
CA GLU A 237 -23.66 6.25 23.03
C GLU A 237 -23.36 5.62 21.66
N LEU A 238 -22.20 4.96 21.52
CA LEU A 238 -21.84 4.21 20.32
C LEU A 238 -22.90 3.17 19.93
N ASN A 239 -23.41 2.40 20.91
CA ASN A 239 -24.45 1.41 20.67
C ASN A 239 -25.80 2.05 20.29
N ASP A 240 -26.11 3.22 20.84
CA ASP A 240 -27.33 3.96 20.52
C ASP A 240 -27.27 4.51 19.08
N PHE A 241 -26.12 5.08 18.68
CA PHE A 241 -25.90 5.55 17.31
C PHE A 241 -25.88 4.42 16.28
N ASN A 242 -25.29 3.26 16.61
CA ASN A 242 -25.29 2.09 15.73
C ASN A 242 -26.71 1.58 15.42
N LYS A 243 -27.66 1.76 16.34
CA LYS A 243 -29.08 1.42 16.13
C LYS A 243 -29.86 2.51 15.38
N SER A 244 -29.35 3.73 15.34
CA SER A 244 -30.05 4.84 14.68
C SER A 244 -30.04 4.67 13.16
N LYS A 245 -31.19 4.92 12.55
CA LYS A 245 -31.32 4.98 11.08
C LYS A 245 -30.93 6.33 10.51
N SER A 246 -30.78 7.36 11.36
CA SER A 246 -30.40 8.71 10.93
C SER A 246 -28.89 8.90 10.79
N ILE A 247 -28.09 7.89 11.13
CA ILE A 247 -26.63 7.92 11.05
C ILE A 247 -26.18 6.99 9.94
N ASP A 248 -25.43 7.56 9.00
CA ASP A 248 -24.92 6.86 7.82
C ASP A 248 -23.62 6.14 8.12
N ASN A 249 -22.76 6.72 8.97
CA ASN A 249 -21.48 6.12 9.29
C ASN A 249 -20.92 6.52 10.65
N ILE A 250 -20.13 5.63 11.24
CA ILE A 250 -19.45 5.79 12.53
C ILE A 250 -17.95 5.75 12.30
N TRP A 251 -17.26 6.82 12.67
CA TRP A 251 -15.83 7.00 12.48
C TRP A 251 -15.08 6.84 13.80
N ILE A 252 -14.11 5.93 13.84
CA ILE A 252 -13.40 5.54 15.06
C ILE A 252 -11.90 5.56 14.82
N ASP A 253 -11.16 6.40 15.52
CA ASP A 253 -9.69 6.33 15.56
C ASP A 253 -9.24 5.29 16.59
N ILE A 254 -8.76 4.14 16.10
CA ILE A 254 -8.37 2.99 16.93
C ILE A 254 -7.14 3.30 17.81
N ASP A 255 -6.38 4.33 17.43
CA ASP A 255 -5.15 4.69 18.12
C ASP A 255 -5.45 5.57 19.36
N SER A 256 -6.60 6.23 19.42
CA SER A 256 -6.97 7.18 20.47
C SER A 256 -8.17 6.77 21.33
N VAL A 257 -8.79 5.61 21.06
CA VAL A 257 -9.92 5.07 21.83
C VAL A 257 -9.50 4.18 23.00
N ASP A 258 -10.32 4.20 24.04
CA ASP A 258 -10.19 3.31 25.19
C ASP A 258 -10.62 1.86 24.85
N LYS A 259 -10.11 0.92 25.66
CA LYS A 259 -10.37 -0.52 25.50
C LYS A 259 -11.86 -0.88 25.46
N THR A 260 -12.70 -0.16 26.21
CA THR A 260 -14.16 -0.40 26.25
C THR A 260 -14.84 -0.17 24.90
N ILE A 261 -14.37 0.82 24.15
CA ILE A 261 -14.85 1.10 22.79
C ILE A 261 -14.32 0.03 21.85
N ILE A 262 -13.02 -0.30 21.94
CA ILE A 262 -12.37 -1.36 21.14
C ILE A 262 -13.15 -2.68 21.25
N ASP A 263 -13.46 -3.12 22.48
CA ASP A 263 -14.21 -4.35 22.75
C ASP A 263 -15.66 -4.29 22.22
N SER A 264 -16.20 -3.08 22.01
CA SER A 264 -17.54 -2.86 21.47
C SER A 264 -17.57 -2.80 19.94
N ILE A 265 -16.44 -2.58 19.26
CA ILE A 265 -16.40 -2.44 17.79
C ILE A 265 -16.91 -3.73 17.10
N HIS A 266 -16.62 -4.90 17.65
CA HIS A 266 -17.10 -6.19 17.14
C HIS A 266 -18.63 -6.33 17.07
N LYS A 267 -19.37 -5.50 17.81
CA LYS A 267 -20.84 -5.49 17.86
C LYS A 267 -21.47 -4.55 16.85
N LEU A 268 -20.65 -3.74 16.17
CA LEU A 268 -21.11 -2.77 15.19
C LEU A 268 -21.37 -3.45 13.84
N ASP A 269 -22.23 -2.84 13.04
CA ASP A 269 -22.39 -3.23 11.64
C ASP A 269 -21.13 -2.80 10.86
N PRO A 270 -20.31 -3.74 10.33
CA PRO A 270 -19.08 -3.40 9.63
C PRO A 270 -19.28 -2.46 8.43
N SER A 271 -20.45 -2.50 7.79
CA SER A 271 -20.77 -1.63 6.64
C SER A 271 -20.96 -0.16 7.04
N LYS A 272 -21.30 0.10 8.31
CA LYS A 272 -21.51 1.44 8.88
C LYS A 272 -20.30 1.99 9.63
N VAL A 273 -19.15 1.31 9.58
CA VAL A 273 -17.98 1.70 10.38
C VAL A 273 -16.78 2.02 9.49
N THR A 274 -16.21 3.20 9.72
CA THR A 274 -14.90 3.61 9.20
C THR A 274 -13.90 3.69 10.34
N LEU A 275 -12.78 3.00 10.19
CA LEU A 275 -11.70 2.94 11.16
C LEU A 275 -10.54 3.83 10.71
N ILE A 276 -10.01 4.65 11.61
CA ILE A 276 -8.84 5.50 11.39
C ILE A 276 -7.69 4.92 12.20
N THR A 277 -6.50 4.79 11.60
CA THR A 277 -5.35 4.17 12.28
C THR A 277 -4.02 4.43 11.55
N GLY A 278 -2.90 4.33 12.26
CA GLY A 278 -1.56 4.29 11.68
C GLY A 278 -1.22 2.95 10.99
N PHE A 279 -0.19 2.95 10.14
CA PHE A 279 0.24 1.76 9.39
C PHE A 279 0.76 0.62 10.27
N SER A 280 1.38 0.95 11.42
CA SER A 280 1.93 -0.01 12.38
C SER A 280 0.86 -0.87 13.08
N ASN A 281 -0.42 -0.48 13.05
CA ASN A 281 -1.50 -1.11 13.80
C ASN A 281 -2.32 -2.14 12.99
N ARG A 282 -1.84 -2.57 11.82
CA ARG A 282 -2.52 -3.54 10.95
C ARG A 282 -2.87 -4.85 11.68
N ALA A 283 -1.95 -5.40 12.48
CA ALA A 283 -2.20 -6.61 13.26
C ALA A 283 -3.31 -6.43 14.32
N LYS A 284 -3.43 -5.22 14.89
CA LYS A 284 -4.50 -4.87 15.84
C LYS A 284 -5.86 -4.89 15.14
N ILE A 285 -5.95 -4.39 13.91
CA ILE A 285 -7.18 -4.39 13.10
C ILE A 285 -7.58 -5.81 12.70
N GLU A 286 -6.62 -6.63 12.27
CA GLU A 286 -6.86 -8.02 11.89
C GLU A 286 -7.36 -8.84 13.11
N ALA A 287 -6.81 -8.59 14.30
CA ALA A 287 -7.27 -9.18 15.55
C ALA A 287 -8.69 -8.73 15.96
N LEU A 288 -9.12 -7.53 15.53
CA LEU A 288 -10.51 -7.09 15.74
C LEU A 288 -11.51 -7.87 14.87
N GLY A 289 -11.07 -8.68 13.89
CA GLY A 289 -11.96 -9.57 13.14
C GLY A 289 -13.10 -8.86 12.39
N ILE A 290 -13.02 -7.54 12.22
CA ILE A 290 -14.03 -6.74 11.52
C ILE A 290 -13.79 -6.91 10.03
N LYS A 291 -14.48 -7.88 9.43
CA LYS A 291 -14.46 -8.08 7.98
C LYS A 291 -15.42 -7.08 7.33
N GLY A 292 -14.92 -6.23 6.43
CA GLY A 292 -15.72 -5.30 5.65
C GLY A 292 -15.79 -3.86 6.17
N SER A 293 -15.13 -3.52 7.29
CA SER A 293 -14.98 -2.12 7.70
C SER A 293 -14.07 -1.34 6.76
N LYS A 294 -14.38 -0.06 6.55
CA LYS A 294 -13.56 0.84 5.73
C LYS A 294 -12.41 1.36 6.59
N ILE A 295 -11.18 1.30 6.10
CA ILE A 295 -9.98 1.75 6.84
C ILE A 295 -9.41 3.00 6.18
N LEU A 296 -9.09 4.00 6.99
CA LEU A 296 -8.36 5.20 6.64
C LEU A 296 -7.01 5.23 7.36
N TYR A 297 -5.93 5.10 6.59
CA TYR A 297 -4.58 5.15 7.11
C TYR A 297 -4.08 6.59 7.24
N LYS A 298 -3.50 6.92 8.40
CA LYS A 298 -2.81 8.19 8.66
C LYS A 298 -1.55 8.31 7.78
N PRO A 299 -1.16 9.51 7.29
CA PRO A 299 -1.79 10.80 7.53
C PRO A 299 -3.13 10.94 6.80
N ILE A 300 -4.08 11.62 7.43
CA ILE A 300 -5.42 11.84 6.86
C ILE A 300 -5.39 13.07 5.94
N THR A 301 -5.79 12.87 4.69
CA THR A 301 -5.78 13.88 3.63
C THR A 301 -7.21 14.23 3.21
N PRO A 302 -7.47 15.42 2.63
CA PRO A 302 -8.80 15.75 2.13
C PRO A 302 -9.30 14.74 1.08
N THR A 303 -8.43 14.21 0.21
CA THR A 303 -8.81 13.16 -0.76
C THR A 303 -9.26 11.87 -0.06
N LYS A 304 -8.61 11.45 1.03
CA LYS A 304 -9.03 10.27 1.82
C LYS A 304 -10.40 10.46 2.46
N ILE A 305 -10.66 11.65 3.01
CA ILE A 305 -11.96 12.02 3.59
C ILE A 305 -13.04 11.95 2.50
N LEU A 306 -12.79 12.61 1.38
CA LEU A 306 -13.69 12.64 0.24
C LEU A 306 -14.05 11.22 -0.24
N ASN A 307 -13.05 10.37 -0.42
CA ASN A 307 -13.24 8.98 -0.83
C ASN A 307 -14.02 8.16 0.19
N ALA A 308 -13.81 8.37 1.49
CA ALA A 308 -14.58 7.69 2.53
C ALA A 308 -16.06 8.08 2.48
N VAL A 309 -16.34 9.37 2.28
CA VAL A 309 -17.69 9.92 2.18
C VAL A 309 -18.40 9.38 0.94
N ASN A 310 -17.74 9.35 -0.22
CA ASN A 310 -18.31 8.79 -1.45
C ASN A 310 -18.70 7.33 -1.29
N ARG A 311 -17.85 6.53 -0.65
CA ARG A 311 -18.17 5.13 -0.36
C ARG A 311 -19.39 4.98 0.54
N ILE A 312 -19.69 5.95 1.42
CA ILE A 312 -20.90 5.90 2.26
C ILE A 312 -22.15 6.08 1.39
N LYS A 313 -22.11 6.98 0.40
CA LYS A 313 -23.20 7.18 -0.56
C LYS A 313 -23.49 5.91 -1.37
N ASP A 314 -22.45 5.29 -1.91
CA ASP A 314 -22.58 4.08 -2.72
C ASP A 314 -23.22 2.94 -1.92
N ASP A 315 -22.84 2.79 -0.66
CA ASP A 315 -23.43 1.78 0.23
C ASP A 315 -24.90 2.09 0.57
N ASN A 316 -25.27 3.36 0.76
CA ASN A 316 -26.64 3.78 1.01
C ASN A 316 -27.55 3.50 -0.21
N ILE A 317 -27.10 3.84 -1.42
CA ILE A 317 -27.84 3.58 -2.68
C ILE A 317 -28.01 2.08 -2.90
N ASN A 318 -26.95 1.30 -2.69
CA ASN A 318 -26.99 -0.15 -2.89
C ASN A 318 -27.87 -0.86 -1.84
N ASN A 319 -27.92 -0.37 -0.60
CA ASN A 319 -28.75 -0.96 0.46
C ASN A 319 -30.27 -0.77 0.26
N GLU A 320 -30.71 0.22 -0.51
CA GLU A 320 -32.13 0.37 -0.88
C GLU A 320 -32.57 -0.65 -1.94
N VAL A 321 -31.67 -1.05 -2.86
CA VAL A 321 -31.97 -1.96 -3.98
C VAL A 321 -31.96 -3.45 -3.55
N VAL A 322 -31.30 -3.80 -2.44
CA VAL A 322 -31.07 -5.19 -2.01
C VAL A 322 -32.29 -5.90 -1.37
N LYS A 323 -33.47 -5.26 -1.28
CA LYS A 323 -34.69 -5.94 -0.79
C LYS A 323 -35.38 -6.89 -1.77
N THR A 324 -34.88 -7.05 -3.00
CA THR A 324 -35.43 -8.03 -3.96
C THR A 324 -34.36 -9.02 -4.45
N LYS A 325 -34.40 -10.21 -3.86
CA LYS A 325 -33.86 -11.53 -4.28
C LYS A 325 -32.60 -11.56 -5.17
N GLY A 326 -31.49 -11.89 -4.52
CA GLY A 326 -30.65 -13.06 -4.81
C GLY A 326 -29.99 -13.18 -6.18
N GLN A 327 -28.81 -12.58 -6.33
CA GLN A 327 -27.73 -13.03 -7.23
C GLN A 327 -26.37 -12.56 -6.68
N PRO A 328 -25.25 -13.24 -7.04
CA PRO A 328 -23.96 -13.06 -6.38
C PRO A 328 -23.37 -11.68 -6.65
N ARG A 329 -22.75 -11.15 -5.59
CA ARG A 329 -22.27 -9.78 -5.43
C ARG A 329 -21.24 -9.39 -6.49
N ARG A 330 -21.60 -8.42 -7.33
CA ARG A 330 -20.62 -7.60 -8.07
C ARG A 330 -20.07 -6.55 -7.09
N ASN A 331 -18.78 -6.66 -6.76
CA ASN A 331 -18.05 -5.59 -6.08
C ASN A 331 -17.84 -4.44 -7.07
N SER A 332 -18.38 -3.26 -6.77
CA SER A 332 -18.18 -2.04 -7.55
C SER A 332 -18.76 -0.85 -6.75
N TYR A 333 -18.18 0.33 -6.59
CA TYR A 333 -17.08 1.02 -7.29
C TYR A 333 -16.38 1.96 -6.28
N THR A 334 -15.07 2.12 -6.35
CA THR A 334 -14.36 3.31 -5.85
C THR A 334 -14.13 4.28 -7.00
N LEU A 335 -13.96 5.59 -6.75
CA LEU A 335 -13.72 6.57 -7.83
C LEU A 335 -12.48 6.24 -8.71
N PHE A 336 -11.59 5.36 -8.26
CA PHE A 336 -10.46 4.84 -9.03
C PHE A 336 -10.78 3.57 -9.85
N ASP A 337 -11.92 2.89 -9.60
CA ASP A 337 -12.39 1.74 -10.38
C ASP A 337 -13.10 2.15 -11.69
N SER A 338 -13.38 3.44 -11.86
CA SER A 338 -14.00 3.97 -13.09
C SER A 338 -13.00 4.22 -14.23
N ILE A 339 -11.70 4.21 -13.93
CA ILE A 339 -10.64 4.37 -14.94
C ILE A 339 -10.36 2.99 -15.52
N GLN A 340 -10.81 2.78 -16.76
CA GLN A 340 -10.48 1.61 -17.55
C GLN A 340 -9.62 2.07 -18.73
N PHE A 341 -8.54 1.34 -18.98
CA PHE A 341 -7.71 1.51 -20.17
C PHE A 341 -8.00 0.36 -21.12
N ASP A 342 -8.02 0.67 -22.41
CA ASP A 342 -7.95 -0.36 -23.44
C ASP A 342 -6.47 -0.46 -23.86
N GLY A 343 -5.88 -1.63 -23.71
CA GLY A 343 -4.48 -1.83 -24.05
C GLY A 343 -3.92 -3.14 -23.53
N LYS A 344 -2.87 -3.61 -24.22
CA LYS A 344 -2.13 -4.83 -23.89
C LYS A 344 -0.72 -4.47 -23.42
N ILE A 345 -0.38 -4.85 -22.20
CA ILE A 345 0.92 -4.59 -21.59
C ILE A 345 1.74 -5.88 -21.48
N LEU A 346 3.03 -5.79 -21.85
CA LEU A 346 4.02 -6.79 -21.52
C LEU A 346 4.74 -6.40 -20.22
N VAL A 347 4.79 -7.30 -19.24
CA VAL A 347 5.53 -7.12 -17.99
C VAL A 347 6.70 -8.10 -17.95
N ALA A 348 7.92 -7.57 -18.01
CA ALA A 348 9.15 -8.33 -17.85
C ALA A 348 9.70 -8.14 -16.43
N GLU A 349 9.68 -9.21 -15.63
CA GLU A 349 10.10 -9.21 -14.23
C GLU A 349 10.54 -10.63 -13.87
N ASP A 350 11.67 -10.80 -13.19
CA ASP A 350 12.25 -12.13 -12.93
C ASP A 350 11.62 -12.87 -11.75
N ASN A 351 10.93 -12.14 -10.87
CA ASN A 351 10.28 -12.69 -9.70
C ASN A 351 8.78 -12.98 -9.95
N MET A 352 8.41 -14.26 -9.93
CA MET A 352 7.01 -14.71 -10.11
C MET A 352 6.00 -14.09 -9.14
N ILE A 353 6.42 -13.68 -7.93
CA ILE A 353 5.54 -13.01 -6.97
C ILE A 353 5.25 -11.58 -7.44
N ASN A 354 6.29 -10.86 -7.88
CA ASN A 354 6.15 -9.50 -8.40
C ASN A 354 5.34 -9.51 -9.71
N GLN A 355 5.61 -10.45 -10.63
CA GLN A 355 4.79 -10.65 -11.82
C GLN A 355 3.30 -10.80 -11.50
N LYS A 356 2.95 -11.65 -10.52
CA LYS A 356 1.56 -11.85 -10.09
C LYS A 356 0.96 -10.59 -9.49
N LEU A 357 1.73 -9.84 -8.70
CA LEU A 357 1.30 -8.58 -8.10
C LEU A 357 1.00 -7.54 -9.18
N VAL A 358 1.97 -7.27 -10.07
CA VAL A 358 1.83 -6.28 -11.15
C VAL A 358 0.69 -6.65 -12.09
N LYS A 359 0.58 -7.92 -12.48
CA LYS A 359 -0.53 -8.42 -13.28
C LYS A 359 -1.89 -8.20 -12.60
N GLN A 360 -2.01 -8.51 -11.31
CA GLN A 360 -3.25 -8.28 -10.57
C GLN A 360 -3.62 -6.80 -10.44
N ILE A 361 -2.63 -5.90 -10.37
CA ILE A 361 -2.89 -4.45 -10.33
C ILE A 361 -3.36 -3.97 -11.69
N LEU A 362 -2.64 -4.29 -12.77
CA LEU A 362 -2.98 -3.88 -14.13
C LEU A 362 -4.34 -4.41 -14.61
N MET A 363 -4.64 -5.69 -14.32
CA MET A 363 -5.94 -6.29 -14.69
C MET A 363 -7.14 -5.60 -14.02
N LYS A 364 -6.96 -4.91 -12.88
CA LYS A 364 -8.05 -4.13 -12.27
C LYS A 364 -8.45 -2.92 -13.11
N TYR A 365 -7.54 -2.41 -13.94
CA TYR A 365 -7.77 -1.26 -14.80
C TYR A 365 -8.17 -1.66 -16.24
N GLY A 366 -8.58 -2.92 -16.46
CA GLY A 366 -9.08 -3.39 -17.76
C GLY A 366 -8.00 -3.82 -18.75
N ILE A 367 -6.73 -3.80 -18.33
CA ILE A 367 -5.57 -4.04 -19.18
C ILE A 367 -5.30 -5.53 -19.34
N GLU A 368 -5.04 -5.96 -20.57
CA GLU A 368 -4.54 -7.30 -20.86
C GLU A 368 -3.04 -7.38 -20.55
N VAL A 369 -2.59 -8.45 -19.86
CA VAL A 369 -1.20 -8.55 -19.38
C VAL A 369 -0.56 -9.89 -19.75
N ASP A 370 0.53 -9.80 -20.52
CA ASP A 370 1.47 -10.89 -20.75
C ASP A 370 2.72 -10.72 -19.88
N LEU A 371 3.28 -11.85 -19.46
CA LEU A 371 4.44 -11.89 -18.55
C LEU A 371 5.68 -12.45 -19.26
N ALA A 372 6.84 -11.88 -18.97
CA ALA A 372 8.15 -12.41 -19.35
C ALA A 372 9.03 -12.55 -18.10
N ASN A 373 9.83 -13.62 -18.02
CA ASN A 373 10.67 -13.90 -16.85
C ASN A 373 12.07 -13.28 -16.92
N ASP A 374 12.45 -12.75 -18.08
CA ASP A 374 13.75 -12.14 -18.36
C ASP A 374 13.64 -11.24 -19.60
N GLY A 375 14.69 -10.45 -19.88
CA GLY A 375 14.72 -9.55 -21.03
C GLY A 375 14.66 -10.26 -22.39
N LEU A 376 15.16 -11.49 -22.48
CA LEU A 376 15.18 -12.26 -23.72
C LEU A 376 13.76 -12.73 -24.09
N GLN A 377 13.02 -13.27 -23.12
CA GLN A 377 11.61 -13.63 -23.30
C GLN A 377 10.76 -12.40 -23.63
N ALA A 378 11.09 -11.24 -23.07
CA ALA A 378 10.40 -9.99 -23.39
C ALA A 378 10.62 -9.62 -24.86
N PHE A 379 11.86 -9.68 -25.34
CA PHE A 379 12.21 -9.44 -26.74
C PHE A 379 11.55 -10.45 -27.70
N GLU A 380 11.55 -11.74 -27.38
CA GLU A 380 10.89 -12.77 -28.21
C GLU A 380 9.39 -12.51 -28.36
N LYS A 381 8.72 -12.13 -27.27
CA LYS A 381 7.27 -11.86 -27.27
C LYS A 381 6.87 -10.68 -28.15
N ILE A 382 7.73 -9.69 -28.30
CA ILE A 382 7.46 -8.49 -29.12
C ILE A 382 7.45 -8.84 -30.61
N LYS A 383 8.18 -9.87 -31.03
CA LYS A 383 8.20 -10.33 -32.43
C LYS A 383 6.85 -10.96 -32.85
N ASP A 384 6.18 -11.61 -31.91
CA ASP A 384 4.94 -12.35 -32.18
C ASP A 384 3.67 -11.56 -31.83
N THR A 385 3.78 -10.55 -30.96
CA THR A 385 2.63 -9.84 -30.39
C THR A 385 2.92 -8.36 -30.29
N LYS A 386 1.97 -7.54 -30.76
CA LYS A 386 2.01 -6.10 -30.56
C LYS A 386 1.51 -5.73 -29.16
N TYR A 387 2.27 -4.91 -28.46
CA TYR A 387 1.91 -4.34 -27.15
C TYR A 387 1.76 -2.83 -27.26
N ASP A 388 1.01 -2.24 -26.33
CA ASP A 388 0.81 -0.79 -26.24
C ASP A 388 1.75 -0.13 -25.22
N LEU A 389 2.29 -0.92 -24.29
CA LEU A 389 3.27 -0.49 -23.30
C LEU A 389 4.04 -1.71 -22.77
N ILE A 390 5.32 -1.52 -22.46
CA ILE A 390 6.17 -2.53 -21.83
C ILE A 390 6.60 -2.01 -20.45
N LEU A 391 6.38 -2.80 -19.39
CA LEU A 391 6.97 -2.56 -18.08
C LEU A 391 8.17 -3.50 -17.92
N MET A 392 9.37 -2.93 -17.86
CA MET A 392 10.63 -3.66 -17.93
C MET A 392 11.43 -3.53 -16.64
N ASP A 393 11.60 -4.63 -15.90
CA ASP A 393 12.55 -4.66 -14.79
C ASP A 393 13.98 -4.47 -15.31
N ILE A 394 14.71 -3.54 -14.70
CA ILE A 394 16.09 -3.27 -15.08
C ILE A 394 17.01 -4.43 -14.69
N GLN A 395 16.77 -5.05 -13.53
CA GLN A 395 17.66 -6.09 -13.00
C GLN A 395 17.03 -7.46 -13.17
N MET A 396 17.31 -8.12 -14.29
CA MET A 396 16.86 -9.48 -14.58
C MET A 396 18.04 -10.38 -14.99
N PRO A 397 17.97 -11.70 -14.75
CA PRO A 397 18.96 -12.66 -15.24
C PRO A 397 18.83 -12.85 -16.76
N VAL A 398 19.84 -13.49 -17.37
CA VAL A 398 19.94 -13.82 -18.81
C VAL A 398 20.15 -12.59 -19.70
N MET A 399 19.22 -11.65 -19.68
CA MET A 399 19.28 -10.37 -20.38
C MET A 399 18.63 -9.32 -19.49
N ASP A 400 19.38 -8.26 -19.19
CA ASP A 400 18.89 -7.19 -18.33
C ASP A 400 17.94 -6.24 -19.08
N GLY A 401 17.25 -5.36 -18.35
CA GLY A 401 16.23 -4.50 -18.95
C GLY A 401 16.78 -3.46 -19.93
N ILE A 402 18.04 -3.04 -19.78
CA ILE A 402 18.69 -2.08 -20.70
C ILE A 402 19.09 -2.80 -21.99
N GLU A 403 19.74 -3.96 -21.87
CA GLU A 403 20.08 -4.81 -23.01
C GLU A 403 18.83 -5.19 -23.81
N ALA A 404 17.75 -5.59 -23.13
CA ALA A 404 16.48 -5.90 -23.77
C ALA A 404 15.88 -4.68 -24.50
N THR A 405 15.96 -3.49 -23.90
CA THR A 405 15.47 -2.25 -24.53
C THR A 405 16.21 -1.98 -25.84
N HIS A 406 17.54 -2.10 -25.85
CA HIS A 406 18.33 -1.91 -27.07
C HIS A 406 17.98 -2.92 -28.17
N GLU A 407 17.80 -4.20 -27.82
CA GLU A 407 17.41 -5.23 -28.78
C GLU A 407 16.02 -4.96 -29.37
N ILE A 408 15.06 -4.51 -28.56
CA ILE A 408 13.71 -4.13 -29.00
C ILE A 408 13.78 -2.95 -29.97
N ILE A 409 14.49 -1.87 -29.60
CA ILE A 409 14.62 -0.68 -30.45
C ILE A 409 15.34 -1.01 -31.77
N ASN A 410 16.39 -1.83 -31.73
CA ASN A 410 17.08 -2.27 -32.95
C ASN A 410 16.15 -3.05 -33.87
N TYR A 411 15.39 -3.99 -33.34
CA TYR A 411 14.40 -4.75 -34.10
C TYR A 411 13.29 -3.86 -34.67
N GLU A 412 12.77 -2.90 -33.90
CA GLU A 412 11.78 -1.94 -34.38
C GLU A 412 12.31 -1.10 -35.54
N ASN A 413 13.58 -0.68 -35.48
CA ASN A 413 14.23 0.06 -36.58
C ASN A 413 14.48 -0.82 -37.81
N GLU A 414 14.94 -2.06 -37.62
CA GLU A 414 15.21 -3.00 -38.71
C GLU A 414 13.94 -3.37 -39.48
N GLU A 415 12.85 -3.61 -38.76
CA GLU A 415 11.54 -3.98 -39.35
C GLU A 415 10.66 -2.77 -39.66
N SER A 416 11.14 -1.54 -39.41
CA SER A 416 10.39 -0.28 -39.60
C SER A 416 9.04 -0.25 -38.87
N LEU A 417 9.02 -0.76 -37.63
CA LEU A 417 7.86 -0.80 -36.75
C LEU A 417 7.75 0.51 -35.94
N PRO A 418 6.52 0.91 -35.53
CA PRO A 418 6.37 2.02 -34.61
C PRO A 418 6.94 1.67 -33.24
N HIS A 419 7.57 2.63 -32.58
CA HIS A 419 8.14 2.43 -31.25
C HIS A 419 7.05 2.10 -30.22
N THR A 420 7.24 0.99 -29.52
CA THR A 420 6.41 0.59 -28.38
C THR A 420 7.01 1.20 -27.11
N PRO A 421 6.26 2.00 -26.34
CA PRO A 421 6.82 2.64 -25.16
C PRO A 421 7.34 1.62 -24.12
N ILE A 422 8.54 1.86 -23.57
CA ILE A 422 9.21 1.00 -22.58
C ILE A 422 9.42 1.79 -21.29
N VAL A 423 8.86 1.30 -20.18
CA VAL A 423 8.96 1.92 -18.86
C VAL A 423 9.75 1.05 -17.91
N ALA A 424 10.82 1.61 -17.34
CA ALA A 424 11.68 0.92 -16.40
C ALA A 424 10.98 0.64 -15.07
N LEU A 425 11.14 -0.55 -14.50
CA LEU A 425 10.88 -0.85 -13.09
C LEU A 425 12.22 -0.94 -12.37
N THR A 426 12.52 0.02 -11.49
CA THR A 426 13.83 0.10 -10.80
C THR A 426 13.70 0.00 -9.29
N ALA A 427 14.58 -0.75 -8.64
CA ALA A 427 14.66 -0.82 -7.17
C ALA A 427 15.29 0.44 -6.53
N ASN A 428 15.87 1.34 -7.34
CA ASN A 428 16.56 2.54 -6.88
C ASN A 428 16.14 3.72 -7.77
N ALA A 429 15.46 4.71 -7.20
CA ALA A 429 15.08 5.94 -7.89
C ALA A 429 15.92 7.10 -7.34
N LEU A 430 17.16 7.22 -7.81
CA LEU A 430 18.04 8.33 -7.44
C LEU A 430 17.97 9.47 -8.46
N LYS A 431 18.29 10.69 -8.02
CA LYS A 431 18.38 11.89 -8.88
C LYS A 431 19.44 11.63 -9.95
N GLY A 432 19.03 11.48 -11.22
CA GLY A 432 19.90 11.17 -12.37
C GLY A 432 19.68 9.79 -13.01
N ASP A 433 19.04 8.83 -12.30
CA ASP A 433 18.71 7.52 -12.90
C ASP A 433 17.66 7.68 -14.02
N ARG A 434 16.76 8.68 -13.90
CA ARG A 434 15.82 9.04 -14.95
C ARG A 434 16.52 9.44 -16.26
N GLU A 435 17.44 10.40 -16.20
CA GLU A 435 18.20 10.86 -17.38
C GLU A 435 18.96 9.70 -18.02
N ARG A 436 19.59 8.87 -17.19
CA ARG A 436 20.28 7.66 -17.65
C ARG A 436 19.35 6.68 -18.37
N PHE A 437 18.17 6.35 -17.82
CA PHE A 437 17.26 5.42 -18.51
C PHE A 437 16.70 6.00 -19.81
N LEU A 438 16.42 7.30 -19.85
CA LEU A 438 15.97 7.98 -21.06
C LEU A 438 17.06 8.00 -22.15
N ASP A 439 18.32 8.22 -21.77
CA ASP A 439 19.46 8.20 -22.69
C ASP A 439 19.72 6.79 -23.28
N GLU A 440 19.35 5.73 -22.56
CA GLU A 440 19.42 4.32 -23.00
C GLU A 440 18.17 3.89 -23.80
N GLY A 441 17.26 4.83 -24.11
CA GLY A 441 16.12 4.59 -25.00
C GLY A 441 14.82 4.15 -24.32
N LEU A 442 14.73 4.19 -22.98
CA LEU A 442 13.46 4.00 -22.27
C LEU A 442 12.65 5.30 -22.26
N ASP A 443 11.32 5.24 -22.11
CA ASP A 443 10.43 6.40 -22.20
C ASP A 443 10.02 7.00 -20.85
N GLU A 444 10.06 6.18 -19.79
CA GLU A 444 9.82 6.59 -18.40
C GLU A 444 10.33 5.51 -17.43
N TYR A 445 10.19 5.75 -16.12
CA TYR A 445 10.47 4.77 -15.08
C TYR A 445 9.42 4.80 -13.96
N ILE A 446 9.33 3.72 -13.20
CA ILE A 446 8.57 3.56 -11.97
C ILE A 446 9.49 2.95 -10.92
N ALA A 447 9.46 3.51 -9.71
CA ALA A 447 10.23 2.97 -8.59
C ALA A 447 9.54 1.73 -8.01
N LYS A 448 10.33 0.74 -7.58
CA LYS A 448 9.84 -0.39 -6.78
C LYS A 448 10.02 -0.05 -5.28
N PRO A 449 9.00 -0.24 -4.42
CA PRO A 449 7.72 -0.90 -4.68
C PRO A 449 6.78 -0.04 -5.55
N ILE A 450 6.09 -0.68 -6.50
CA ILE A 450 5.21 0.01 -7.44
C ILE A 450 4.02 0.63 -6.70
N GLU A 451 3.95 1.96 -6.70
CA GLU A 451 2.85 2.71 -6.12
C GLU A 451 1.72 2.91 -7.15
N ASN A 452 0.46 2.75 -6.72
CA ASN A 452 -0.68 2.81 -7.64
C ASN A 452 -0.81 4.16 -8.36
N ASN A 453 -0.43 5.27 -7.71
CA ASN A 453 -0.54 6.60 -8.29
C ASN A 453 0.50 6.82 -9.41
N GLU A 454 1.74 6.36 -9.21
CA GLU A 454 2.80 6.40 -10.23
C GLU A 454 2.43 5.53 -11.43
N LEU A 455 1.94 4.32 -11.15
CA LEU A 455 1.46 3.41 -12.19
C LEU A 455 0.32 4.06 -12.99
N LEU A 456 -0.68 4.65 -12.34
CA LEU A 456 -1.78 5.33 -13.01
C LEU A 456 -1.32 6.53 -13.85
N PHE A 457 -0.32 7.28 -13.38
CA PHE A 457 0.26 8.40 -14.15
C PHE A 457 0.88 7.89 -15.45
N VAL A 458 1.70 6.83 -15.37
CA VAL A 458 2.33 6.20 -16.54
C VAL A 458 1.28 5.64 -17.50
N LEU A 459 0.27 4.93 -16.98
CA LEU A 459 -0.82 4.39 -17.81
C LEU A 459 -1.59 5.49 -18.54
N LYS A 460 -1.90 6.61 -17.88
CA LYS A 460 -2.56 7.77 -18.54
C LYS A 460 -1.69 8.45 -19.58
N LYS A 461 -0.36 8.39 -19.44
CA LYS A 461 0.59 8.99 -20.37
C LYS A 461 0.69 8.18 -21.67
N PHE A 462 0.65 6.85 -21.60
CA PHE A 462 0.92 5.98 -22.75
C PHE A 462 -0.31 5.22 -23.29
N LEU A 463 -1.38 5.04 -22.52
CA LEU A 463 -2.59 4.35 -22.94
C LEU A 463 -3.79 5.29 -23.07
N ASN A 464 -4.70 4.95 -23.99
CA ASN A 464 -5.97 5.63 -24.15
C ASN A 464 -6.98 5.13 -23.09
N GLN A 465 -7.75 6.06 -22.52
CA GLN A 465 -8.88 5.69 -21.68
C GLN A 465 -10.00 5.12 -22.56
N ALA A 466 -10.63 4.04 -22.12
CA ALA A 466 -11.77 3.49 -22.83
C ALA A 466 -12.92 4.52 -22.84
N GLU A 467 -13.31 5.00 -24.02
CA GLU A 467 -14.46 5.89 -24.17
C GLU A 467 -15.74 5.18 -23.70
N ASN A 468 -16.27 5.56 -22.54
CA ASN A 468 -17.67 5.31 -22.22
C ASN A 468 -18.53 6.22 -23.10
N ILE A 469 -18.82 5.78 -24.32
CA ILE A 469 -19.87 6.39 -25.15
C ILE A 469 -21.19 6.17 -24.42
N ILE A 470 -21.59 7.15 -23.60
CA ILE A 470 -23.00 7.34 -23.23
C ILE A 470 -23.70 7.75 -24.53
N LYS A 471 -24.19 6.77 -25.28
CA LYS A 471 -25.22 7.03 -26.29
C LYS A 471 -26.48 7.42 -25.53
N GLU A 472 -26.75 8.72 -25.47
CA GLU A 472 -28.10 9.22 -25.26
C GLU A 472 -28.97 8.68 -26.39
N GLU A 473 -29.78 7.67 -26.12
CA GLU A 473 -30.92 7.34 -26.98
C GLU A 473 -32.20 8.01 -26.45
N PRO A 474 -33.06 8.52 -27.35
CA PRO A 474 -34.10 9.47 -27.01
C PRO A 474 -35.30 8.76 -26.37
N ILE A 475 -35.95 9.46 -25.46
CA ILE A 475 -37.23 9.07 -24.87
C ILE A 475 -38.30 9.04 -25.98
N THR A 476 -38.74 7.84 -26.38
CA THR A 476 -40.01 7.66 -27.10
C THR A 476 -41.04 6.93 -26.23
N LYS A 477 -42.19 7.59 -26.13
CA LYS A 477 -43.41 7.18 -25.43
C LYS A 477 -44.15 6.02 -26.13
N SER A 478 -44.95 5.35 -25.30
CA SER A 478 -46.26 4.69 -25.54
C SER A 478 -46.35 3.36 -26.29
N GLU A 479 -46.90 2.39 -25.53
CA GLU A 479 -47.96 1.41 -25.87
C GLU A 479 -47.68 0.33 -26.94
N GLU A 480 -47.70 -0.96 -26.57
CA GLU A 480 -48.90 -1.80 -26.52
C GLU A 480 -48.58 -3.22 -26.01
N VAL A 481 -49.61 -3.81 -25.36
CA VAL A 481 -49.66 -5.16 -24.80
C VAL A 481 -50.21 -6.12 -25.86
N VAL A 482 -49.54 -7.25 -26.12
CA VAL A 482 -50.18 -8.44 -26.73
C VAL A 482 -49.68 -9.71 -26.04
N VAL A 483 -50.63 -10.62 -25.80
CA VAL A 483 -50.62 -11.77 -24.90
C VAL A 483 -50.42 -13.09 -25.68
N VAL A 484 -50.00 -14.14 -24.94
CA VAL A 484 -50.12 -15.61 -25.17
C VAL A 484 -49.19 -16.21 -26.27
N GLU A 485 -48.48 -17.34 -26.14
CA GLU A 485 -48.78 -18.65 -25.54
C GLU A 485 -47.53 -19.45 -25.10
N SER A 486 -47.75 -20.25 -24.07
CA SER A 486 -46.94 -21.37 -23.60
C SER A 486 -47.02 -22.60 -24.52
N ILE A 487 -45.90 -23.31 -24.77
CA ILE A 487 -45.87 -24.78 -24.96
C ILE A 487 -44.50 -25.37 -24.51
N LYS A 488 -44.61 -26.21 -23.48
CA LYS A 488 -43.94 -27.48 -23.12
C LYS A 488 -42.52 -27.85 -23.62
N SER A 489 -41.75 -28.31 -22.61
CA SER A 489 -40.94 -29.54 -22.54
C SER A 489 -39.73 -29.71 -23.46
N SER A 490 -38.56 -29.93 -22.85
CA SER A 490 -37.96 -31.26 -22.63
C SER A 490 -36.43 -31.17 -22.58
N ARG A 491 -35.83 -31.72 -21.51
CA ARG A 491 -34.48 -32.29 -21.62
C ARG A 491 -34.62 -33.58 -22.44
N PRO A 492 -33.65 -33.87 -23.32
CA PRO A 492 -32.83 -35.04 -23.04
C PRO A 492 -31.34 -34.88 -23.37
N SER A 493 -30.56 -35.51 -22.49
CA SER A 493 -29.33 -36.29 -22.63
C SER A 493 -28.78 -36.63 -24.04
N LYS A 494 -27.44 -36.57 -24.12
CA LYS A 494 -26.47 -37.45 -24.84
C LYS A 494 -26.80 -37.93 -26.26
N ILE A 495 -25.94 -37.58 -27.23
CA ILE A 495 -25.49 -38.48 -28.31
C ILE A 495 -23.97 -38.29 -28.55
N THR A 496 -23.29 -39.43 -28.64
CA THR A 496 -21.91 -39.71 -29.06
C THR A 496 -21.97 -40.42 -30.42
N LEU A 497 -20.97 -40.27 -31.31
CA LEU A 497 -20.46 -41.26 -32.30
C LEU A 497 -19.17 -40.65 -32.91
N LEU A 498 -17.95 -41.20 -32.66
CA LEU A 498 -17.26 -42.36 -33.28
C LEU A 498 -16.79 -42.03 -34.72
N GLU A 499 -15.61 -42.38 -35.25
CA GLU A 499 -14.55 -43.36 -34.95
C GLU A 499 -13.32 -43.03 -35.83
N GLU A 500 -12.10 -43.41 -35.41
CA GLU A 500 -11.26 -44.39 -36.13
C GLU A 500 -9.92 -44.63 -35.38
N ASP A 501 -9.92 -45.77 -34.68
CA ASP A 501 -8.89 -46.82 -34.56
C ASP A 501 -7.41 -46.52 -34.83
N ASN A 502 -6.58 -46.88 -33.84
CA ASN A 502 -5.57 -47.93 -34.01
C ASN A 502 -5.15 -48.49 -32.64
N GLU A 503 -5.42 -49.78 -32.42
CA GLU A 503 -4.85 -50.61 -31.35
C GLU A 503 -3.41 -51.00 -31.69
N ASP A 504 -2.50 -50.97 -30.72
CA ASP A 504 -1.61 -52.10 -30.41
C ASP A 504 -0.86 -51.91 -29.07
N GLY A 505 -1.27 -52.71 -28.08
CA GLY A 505 -0.49 -53.35 -27.00
C GLY A 505 0.48 -52.57 -26.10
N LEU A 506 0.16 -52.47 -24.79
CA LEU A 506 0.87 -53.21 -23.73
C LEU A 506 0.13 -53.15 -22.38
N LEU A 507 0.32 -54.21 -21.58
CA LEU A 507 -0.34 -54.53 -20.31
C LEU A 507 -0.22 -53.47 -19.19
N ASP A 508 -1.26 -53.48 -18.35
CA ASP A 508 -1.36 -52.89 -17.01
C ASP A 508 -0.07 -53.03 -16.17
N ILE A 509 0.45 -51.88 -15.72
CA ILE A 509 1.08 -51.74 -14.42
C ILE A 509 0.19 -50.76 -13.65
N ILE A 510 -0.57 -51.29 -12.70
CA ILE A 510 -1.21 -50.50 -11.65
C ILE A 510 -0.05 -50.07 -10.74
N GLU A 511 0.42 -48.84 -10.89
CA GLU A 511 1.16 -48.16 -9.82
C GLU A 511 0.15 -47.41 -8.95
N ASP A 512 0.19 -47.72 -7.66
CA ASP A 512 -0.59 -47.11 -6.60
C ASP A 512 -0.57 -45.58 -6.71
N VAL A 513 -1.76 -44.97 -6.66
CA VAL A 513 -1.90 -43.53 -6.47
C VAL A 513 -1.38 -43.22 -5.07
N ASP A 514 -0.18 -42.67 -4.98
CA ASP A 514 0.45 -42.24 -3.73
C ASP A 514 -0.50 -41.23 -3.04
N GLU A 515 -1.11 -41.61 -1.92
CA GLU A 515 -1.90 -40.68 -1.10
C GLU A 515 -0.97 -39.55 -0.64
N GLU A 516 -1.25 -38.31 -1.05
CA GLU A 516 -0.41 -37.15 -0.79
C GLU A 516 -0.19 -36.96 0.72
N LYS A 517 1.02 -37.23 1.18
CA LYS A 517 1.46 -37.15 2.57
C LYS A 517 1.46 -35.71 3.11
N VAL A 518 0.75 -35.42 4.22
CA VAL A 518 0.62 -34.06 4.80
C VAL A 518 1.49 -33.83 6.05
N ILE A 519 2.28 -32.74 6.05
CA ILE A 519 3.11 -32.31 7.19
C ILE A 519 2.30 -31.44 8.15
N LEU A 520 2.33 -31.79 9.42
CA LEU A 520 1.76 -31.00 10.50
C LEU A 520 2.84 -30.15 11.18
N ILE A 521 2.62 -28.83 11.30
CA ILE A 521 3.53 -27.92 12.00
C ILE A 521 2.88 -27.42 13.29
N ALA A 522 3.52 -27.69 14.41
CA ALA A 522 3.15 -27.22 15.74
C ALA A 522 4.29 -26.38 16.34
N LYS A 523 4.22 -25.06 16.20
CA LYS A 523 5.23 -24.12 16.76
C LYS A 523 4.60 -23.13 17.72
N LYS A 524 5.36 -22.69 18.72
CA LYS A 524 4.90 -21.73 19.73
C LYS A 524 4.70 -20.33 19.14
N ASN A 525 5.57 -19.94 18.20
CA ASN A 525 5.52 -18.67 17.50
C ASN A 525 4.78 -18.81 16.15
N PRO A 526 3.62 -18.16 15.96
CA PRO A 526 2.85 -18.24 14.71
C PRO A 526 3.60 -17.72 13.48
N LEU A 527 4.48 -16.72 13.65
CA LEU A 527 5.28 -16.17 12.55
C LEU A 527 6.31 -17.20 12.07
N GLU A 528 6.98 -17.88 12.98
CA GLU A 528 7.92 -18.94 12.63
C GLU A 528 7.21 -20.16 12.01
N ALA A 529 5.99 -20.47 12.46
CA ALA A 529 5.15 -21.49 11.84
C ALA A 529 4.78 -21.14 10.39
N GLN A 530 4.43 -19.88 10.13
CA GLN A 530 4.11 -19.39 8.79
C GLN A 530 5.35 -19.36 7.88
N ILE A 531 6.50 -18.92 8.40
CA ILE A 531 7.78 -18.96 7.67
C ILE A 531 8.13 -20.41 7.31
N LEU A 532 8.06 -21.33 8.28
CA LEU A 532 8.37 -22.74 8.06
C LEU A 532 7.40 -23.39 7.07
N SER A 533 6.10 -23.11 7.21
CA SER A 533 5.08 -23.56 6.26
C SER A 533 5.34 -23.03 4.85
N LYS A 534 5.76 -21.76 4.71
CA LYS A 534 6.09 -21.21 3.39
C LYS A 534 7.35 -21.85 2.81
N VAL A 535 8.37 -22.10 3.63
CA VAL A 535 9.60 -22.79 3.22
C VAL A 535 9.31 -24.20 2.72
N LEU A 536 8.48 -24.96 3.44
CA LEU A 536 8.10 -26.32 3.09
C LEU A 536 7.09 -26.38 1.93
N SER A 537 6.19 -25.41 1.81
CA SER A 537 5.27 -25.32 0.66
C SER A 537 6.04 -25.03 -0.63
N ASN A 538 7.10 -24.22 -0.54
CA ASN A 538 8.03 -23.96 -1.64
C ASN A 538 8.95 -25.17 -1.94
N LEU A 539 8.89 -26.23 -1.11
CA LEU A 539 9.51 -27.52 -1.35
C LEU A 539 8.48 -28.58 -1.82
N GLU A 540 7.27 -28.13 -2.20
CA GLU A 540 6.18 -28.96 -2.71
C GLU A 540 5.58 -29.94 -1.69
N TYR A 541 5.80 -29.73 -0.39
CA TYR A 541 5.09 -30.49 0.64
C TYR A 541 3.73 -29.87 0.95
N GLN A 542 2.71 -30.70 1.14
CA GLN A 542 1.44 -30.27 1.72
C GLN A 542 1.60 -30.09 3.22
N ILE A 543 1.13 -28.95 3.75
CA ILE A 543 1.35 -28.56 5.15
C ILE A 543 0.09 -28.02 5.78
N GLU A 544 -0.10 -28.33 7.05
CA GLU A 544 -1.06 -27.66 7.91
C GLU A 544 -0.39 -27.12 9.19
N ILE A 545 -0.75 -25.88 9.58
CA ILE A 545 -0.29 -25.27 10.83
C ILE A 545 -1.36 -25.44 11.90
N ILE A 546 -0.96 -25.90 13.09
CA ILE A 546 -1.83 -25.91 14.27
C ILE A 546 -1.70 -24.59 15.02
N SER A 547 -2.81 -23.84 15.05
CA SER A 547 -2.95 -22.61 15.83
C SER A 547 -3.56 -22.83 17.23
N ASP A 548 -4.23 -23.97 17.47
CA ASP A 548 -4.80 -24.36 18.76
C ASP A 548 -4.17 -25.66 19.28
N MET A 549 -3.29 -25.53 20.27
CA MET A 549 -2.54 -26.65 20.83
C MET A 549 -3.42 -27.66 21.60
N LYS A 550 -4.64 -27.28 22.01
CA LYS A 550 -5.58 -28.23 22.65
C LYS A 550 -6.09 -29.30 21.69
N ASN A 551 -5.98 -29.08 20.38
CA ASN A 551 -6.43 -30.01 19.35
C ASN A 551 -5.28 -30.86 18.76
N LEU A 552 -4.06 -30.71 19.27
CA LEU A 552 -2.87 -31.40 18.75
C LEU A 552 -2.99 -32.93 18.92
N GLU A 553 -3.51 -33.41 20.06
CA GLU A 553 -3.66 -34.85 20.34
C GLU A 553 -4.57 -35.57 19.33
N ASN A 554 -5.72 -34.95 19.00
CA ASN A 554 -6.65 -35.50 18.01
C ASN A 554 -6.02 -35.56 16.62
N LYS A 555 -5.21 -34.56 16.27
CA LYS A 555 -4.55 -34.49 14.96
C LYS A 555 -3.38 -35.46 14.85
N ILE A 556 -2.64 -35.71 15.91
CA ILE A 556 -1.55 -36.70 15.96
C ILE A 556 -2.08 -38.14 15.79
N GLN A 557 -3.33 -38.40 16.18
CA GLN A 557 -3.99 -39.69 15.95
C GLN A 557 -4.63 -39.80 14.56
N ASN A 558 -4.77 -38.69 13.83
CA ASN A 558 -5.34 -38.69 12.49
C ASN A 558 -4.30 -39.21 11.48
N SER A 559 -4.70 -40.18 10.66
CA SER A 559 -3.85 -40.81 9.65
C SER A 559 -3.58 -39.91 8.44
N ASP A 560 -4.27 -38.78 8.32
CA ASP A 560 -4.04 -37.77 7.27
C ASP A 560 -2.65 -37.11 7.36
N TYR A 561 -1.97 -37.20 8.51
CA TYR A 561 -0.66 -36.61 8.72
C TYR A 561 0.40 -37.67 8.96
N ASP A 562 1.47 -37.61 8.17
CA ASP A 562 2.57 -38.56 8.22
C ASP A 562 3.82 -37.98 8.89
N THR A 563 3.93 -36.66 9.01
CA THR A 563 5.10 -35.99 9.61
C THR A 563 4.66 -34.85 10.53
N LEU A 564 5.21 -34.79 11.75
CA LEU A 564 5.01 -33.69 12.70
C LEU A 564 6.33 -32.93 12.93
N LEU A 565 6.32 -31.62 12.69
CA LEU A 565 7.37 -30.70 13.09
C LEU A 565 6.92 -29.94 14.34
N ILE A 566 7.62 -30.12 15.46
CA ILE A 566 7.21 -29.54 16.74
C ILE A 566 8.34 -28.85 17.51
N ASP A 567 8.05 -27.69 18.11
CA ASP A 567 8.99 -27.01 19.00
C ASP A 567 9.14 -27.76 20.32
N ARG A 568 10.40 -27.94 20.75
CA ARG A 568 10.74 -28.57 22.03
C ARG A 568 10.19 -27.83 23.25
N GLU A 569 10.08 -26.50 23.17
CA GLU A 569 9.67 -25.62 24.29
C GLU A 569 8.15 -25.42 24.41
N LEU A 570 7.34 -26.12 23.60
CA LEU A 570 5.89 -26.06 23.73
C LEU A 570 5.46 -26.70 25.06
N GLU A 571 4.68 -25.97 25.87
CA GLU A 571 4.14 -26.49 27.15
C GLU A 571 3.27 -27.75 26.96
N ALA A 572 2.80 -27.99 25.73
CA ALA A 572 2.12 -29.20 25.27
C ALA A 572 3.05 -30.38 24.94
N PHE A 573 4.34 -30.33 25.30
CA PHE A 573 5.29 -31.44 25.14
C PHE A 573 5.04 -32.55 26.18
N ASN A 574 3.80 -33.01 26.30
CA ASN A 574 3.46 -34.17 27.08
C ASN A 574 3.94 -35.41 26.30
N GLN A 575 5.01 -36.05 26.75
CA GLN A 575 5.51 -37.30 26.13
C GLN A 575 4.43 -38.37 26.00
N GLU A 576 3.39 -38.32 26.84
CA GLU A 576 2.24 -39.22 26.75
C GLU A 576 1.39 -38.99 25.49
N ALA A 577 1.22 -37.74 25.04
CA ALA A 577 0.45 -37.41 23.82
C ALA A 577 1.17 -37.90 22.55
N ILE A 578 2.48 -37.71 22.47
CA ILE A 578 3.30 -38.17 21.33
C ILE A 578 3.34 -39.71 21.28
N LYS A 579 3.29 -40.41 22.43
CA LYS A 579 3.14 -41.88 22.46
C LYS A 579 1.82 -42.37 21.85
N MET A 580 0.81 -41.50 21.74
CA MET A 580 -0.48 -41.84 21.11
C MET A 580 -0.48 -41.61 19.59
N GLN A 581 0.64 -41.19 18.98
CA GLN A 581 0.75 -41.03 17.53
C GLN A 581 0.46 -42.33 16.78
N HIS A 582 -0.13 -42.20 15.59
CA HIS A 582 -0.26 -43.36 14.71
C HIS A 582 1.12 -43.89 14.30
N ARG A 583 1.22 -45.18 14.05
CA ARG A 583 2.50 -45.90 13.88
C ARG A 583 3.36 -45.35 12.74
N ASP A 584 2.73 -44.77 11.74
CA ASP A 584 3.36 -44.29 10.51
C ASP A 584 3.71 -42.79 10.56
N MET A 585 3.37 -42.10 11.65
CA MET A 585 3.72 -40.69 11.83
C MET A 585 5.17 -40.52 12.30
N SER A 586 5.94 -39.72 11.58
CA SER A 586 7.31 -39.35 11.91
C SER A 586 7.36 -38.01 12.64
N VAL A 587 7.86 -38.01 13.88
CA VAL A 587 7.98 -36.79 14.68
C VAL A 587 9.42 -36.27 14.66
N ILE A 588 9.58 -35.01 14.23
CA ILE A 588 10.84 -34.28 14.17
C ILE A 588 10.77 -33.10 15.14
N LEU A 589 11.75 -33.03 16.03
CA LEU A 589 11.84 -32.03 17.09
C LEU A 589 12.68 -30.84 16.64
N LEU A 590 12.21 -29.61 16.92
CA LEU A 590 12.93 -28.37 16.65
C LEU A 590 13.39 -27.74 17.98
N SER A 591 14.68 -27.47 18.13
CA SER A 591 15.28 -26.90 19.34
C SER A 591 16.25 -25.76 19.02
N LEU A 592 16.36 -24.77 19.91
CA LEU A 592 17.33 -23.67 19.78
C LEU A 592 18.68 -23.98 20.43
N THR A 593 18.76 -24.97 21.34
CA THR A 593 19.98 -25.29 22.10
C THR A 593 20.16 -26.80 22.30
N GLU A 594 21.42 -27.24 22.38
CA GLU A 594 21.77 -28.63 22.75
C GLU A 594 21.58 -28.83 24.26
N SER A 595 20.66 -29.72 24.66
CA SER A 595 20.54 -30.13 26.05
C SER A 595 21.35 -31.41 26.32
N LYS A 596 22.07 -31.47 27.44
CA LYS A 596 22.76 -32.71 27.88
C LYS A 596 21.84 -33.75 28.56
N ASP A 597 20.60 -33.38 28.88
CA ASP A 597 19.58 -34.30 29.40
C ASP A 597 18.69 -34.81 28.25
N SER A 598 19.07 -35.93 27.63
CA SER A 598 18.21 -36.63 26.67
C SER A 598 17.16 -37.46 27.42
N GLN A 599 16.16 -36.79 28.01
CA GLN A 599 15.02 -37.47 28.66
C GLN A 599 13.93 -37.94 27.69
N TYR A 600 14.16 -37.91 26.37
CA TYR A 600 13.16 -38.27 25.36
C TYR A 600 13.34 -39.68 24.81
N ASN A 601 12.24 -40.38 24.59
CA ASN A 601 12.25 -41.71 23.98
C ASN A 601 12.57 -41.61 22.47
N ARG A 602 13.76 -42.10 22.08
CA ARG A 602 14.22 -42.15 20.68
C ARG A 602 13.42 -43.11 19.79
N GLU A 603 12.54 -43.93 20.37
CA GLU A 603 11.64 -44.77 19.57
C GLU A 603 10.53 -43.96 18.91
N THR A 604 10.10 -42.86 19.56
CA THR A 604 8.93 -42.05 19.16
C THR A 604 9.32 -40.79 18.39
N ILE A 605 10.44 -40.15 18.77
CA ILE A 605 11.02 -39.00 18.06
C ILE A 605 12.11 -39.51 17.12
N LYS A 606 11.97 -39.23 15.81
CA LYS A 606 12.87 -39.75 14.77
C LYS A 606 14.14 -38.91 14.62
N GLU A 607 14.03 -37.59 14.71
CA GLU A 607 15.17 -36.68 14.55
C GLU A 607 14.97 -35.39 15.37
N GLU A 608 16.06 -34.76 15.80
CA GLU A 608 16.07 -33.46 16.48
C GLU A 608 16.97 -32.50 15.70
N LEU A 609 16.43 -31.34 15.30
CA LEU A 609 17.13 -30.29 14.59
C LEU A 609 17.40 -29.13 15.53
N ILE A 610 18.66 -28.70 15.61
CA ILE A 610 19.14 -27.76 16.63
C ILE A 610 19.71 -26.50 15.97
N GLY A 611 19.25 -25.33 16.41
CA GLY A 611 19.78 -24.03 15.99
C GLY A 611 19.17 -23.52 14.68
N VAL A 612 19.99 -22.84 13.86
CA VAL A 612 19.53 -22.27 12.58
C VAL A 612 19.46 -23.37 11.53
N ILE A 613 18.24 -23.82 11.23
CA ILE A 613 17.99 -24.92 10.28
C ILE A 613 17.98 -24.37 8.86
N LYS A 614 18.83 -24.92 8.00
CA LYS A 614 18.85 -24.56 6.57
C LYS A 614 17.79 -25.32 5.80
N LYS A 615 17.28 -24.73 4.71
CA LYS A 615 16.25 -25.31 3.83
C LYS A 615 16.62 -26.72 3.34
N ASP A 616 17.85 -26.91 2.88
CA ASP A 616 18.32 -28.19 2.34
C ASP A 616 18.44 -29.29 3.40
N GLU A 617 18.81 -28.90 4.62
CA GLU A 617 18.90 -29.81 5.76
C GLU A 617 17.51 -30.28 6.19
N LEU A 618 16.55 -29.36 6.24
CA LEU A 618 15.15 -29.66 6.55
C LEU A 618 14.53 -30.60 5.50
N LYS A 619 14.76 -30.32 4.20
CA LYS A 619 14.30 -31.18 3.10
C LYS A 619 14.84 -32.60 3.25
N ARG A 620 16.16 -32.73 3.42
CA ARG A 620 16.83 -34.03 3.56
C ARG A 620 16.26 -34.87 4.71
N VAL A 621 15.95 -34.23 5.84
CA VAL A 621 15.43 -34.92 7.02
C VAL A 621 13.99 -35.40 6.78
N ILE A 622 13.16 -34.58 6.14
CA ILE A 622 11.76 -34.93 5.83
C ILE A 622 11.72 -36.06 4.79
N ASP A 623 12.47 -35.96 3.69
CA ASP A 623 12.51 -36.99 2.63
C ASP A 623 12.97 -38.36 3.18
N LYS A 624 14.00 -38.34 4.05
CA LYS A 624 14.53 -39.54 4.71
C LYS A 624 13.47 -40.33 5.48
N TYR A 625 12.50 -39.67 6.11
CA TYR A 625 11.45 -40.35 6.87
C TYR A 625 10.15 -40.53 6.11
N ARG A 626 9.96 -39.82 4.99
CA ARG A 626 8.84 -40.05 4.06
C ARG A 626 9.10 -41.19 3.07
N GLY A 627 10.34 -41.65 2.96
CA GLY A 627 10.75 -42.76 2.10
C GLY A 627 11.02 -42.36 0.65
N ALA A 628 11.40 -41.10 0.42
CA ALA A 628 11.75 -40.55 -0.90
C ALA A 628 13.25 -40.66 -1.21
#